data_AF-A0A2E3XNE9-F1
#
_entry.id   AF-A0A2E3XNE9-F1
#
_cell.length_a   1.000
_cell.length_b   1.000
_cell.length_c   1.000
_cell.angle_alpha   90.00
_cell.angle_beta   90.00
_cell.angle_gamma   90.00
#
_symmetry.space_group_name_H-M   'P 1'
#
loop_
_entity.id
_entity.type
_entity.pdbx_description
1 polymer ?
#
loop_
_entity_poly.entity_id
_entity_poly.type
_entity_poly.pdbx_seq_one_letter_code
_entity_poly.pdbx_strand_id
1 'polypeptide(L)' 'MANWRYEAVNKDGRREAGTVDAMNAKEVRRILRGRGLRPKTVTPPSILEFDISEWMIDN' A
#
# COMPACT_ATOMS: atom_id res chain seq x y z
N MET A 1 4.44 12.13 -0.05
CA MET A 1 4.02 10.89 0.63
C MET A 1 4.22 9.73 -0.36
N ALA A 2 4.04 8.48 0.06
CA ALA A 2 4.31 7.34 -0.80
C ALA A 2 3.05 6.49 -1.01
N ASN A 3 2.94 5.85 -2.17
CA ASN A 3 1.79 5.02 -2.51
C ASN A 3 1.95 3.63 -1.87
N TRP A 4 1.18 3.38 -0.80
CA TRP A 4 1.10 2.09 -0.15
C TRP A 4 0.01 1.24 -0.80
N ARG A 5 0.29 -0.04 -1.07
CA ARG A 5 -0.74 -1.00 -1.50
C ARG A 5 -1.43 -1.60 -0.29
N TYR A 6 -2.73 -1.83 -0.37
CA TYR A 6 -3.50 -2.46 0.69
C TYR A 6 -4.47 -3.51 0.17
N GLU A 7 -4.76 -4.47 1.04
CA GLU A 7 -5.94 -5.33 0.96
C GLU A 7 -6.73 -5.18 2.25
N ALA A 8 -8.04 -5.03 2.13
CA ALA A 8 -8.95 -4.84 3.25
C ALA A 8 -10.29 -5.54 2.99
N VAL A 9 -11.12 -5.59 4.03
CA VAL A 9 -12.50 -6.08 3.94
C VAL A 9 -13.45 -4.95 4.31
N ASN A 10 -14.45 -4.70 3.49
CA ASN A 10 -15.45 -3.68 3.75
C ASN A 10 -16.52 -4.17 4.77
N LYS A 11 -17.46 -3.31 5.12
CA LYS A 11 -18.54 -3.66 6.08
C LYS A 11 -19.44 -4.80 5.59
N ASP A 12 -19.57 -4.97 4.28
CA ASP A 12 -20.35 -6.05 3.65
C ASP A 12 -19.60 -7.39 3.61
N GLY A 13 -18.38 -7.44 4.14
CA GLY A 13 -17.53 -8.63 4.11
C GLY A 13 -16.81 -8.86 2.77
N ARG A 14 -16.91 -7.92 1.82
CA ARG A 14 -16.23 -8.01 0.52
C ARG A 14 -14.78 -7.56 0.63
N ARG A 15 -13.90 -8.23 -0.12
CA ARG A 15 -12.48 -7.84 -0.23
C ARG A 15 -12.35 -6.62 -1.13
N GLU A 16 -11.52 -5.69 -0.70
CA GLU A 16 -11.14 -4.50 -1.45
C GLU A 16 -9.62 -4.39 -1.47
N ALA A 17 -9.05 -4.10 -2.63
CA ALA A 17 -7.63 -3.85 -2.80
C ALA A 17 -7.43 -2.50 -3.51
N GLY A 18 -6.37 -1.80 -3.16
CA GLY A 18 -6.09 -0.49 -3.72
C GLY A 18 -4.77 0.10 -3.28
N THR A 19 -4.59 1.38 -3.59
CA THR A 19 -3.45 2.17 -3.15
C THR A 19 -3.92 3.35 -2.29
N VAL A 20 -3.08 3.75 -1.34
CA VAL A 20 -3.32 4.93 -0.53
C VAL A 20 -2.02 5.67 -0.30
N ASP A 21 -2.08 6.98 -0.43
CA ASP A 21 -0.97 7.86 -0.14
C ASP A 21 -0.82 8.00 1.39
N ALA A 22 0.33 7.62 1.92
CA ALA A 22 0.62 7.65 3.34
C ALA A 22 2.12 7.72 3.61
N MET A 23 2.50 8.21 4.79
CA MET A 23 3.89 8.28 5.22
C MET A 23 4.39 6.94 5.79
N ASN A 24 3.51 6.15 6.41
CA ASN A 24 3.88 4.89 7.04
C ASN A 24 2.69 3.92 7.17
N ALA A 25 2.98 2.66 7.48
CA ALA A 25 1.97 1.61 7.62
C ALA A 25 0.94 1.88 8.74
N LYS A 26 1.29 2.67 9.77
CA LYS A 26 0.35 3.04 10.85
C LYS A 26 -0.71 4.01 10.32
N GLU A 27 -0.28 4.98 9.53
CA GLU A 27 -1.17 5.92 8.85
C GLU A 27 -2.07 5.23 7.83
N VAL A 28 -1.55 4.31 7.01
CA VAL A 28 -2.36 3.49 6.10
C VAL A 28 -3.53 2.83 6.83
N ARG A 29 -3.24 2.11 7.93
CA ARG A 29 -4.29 1.43 8.71
C ARG A 29 -5.28 2.41 9.33
N ARG A 30 -4.84 3.62 9.72
CA ARG A 30 -5.73 4.68 10.23
C ARG A 30 -6.69 5.16 9.15
N ILE A 31 -6.19 5.45 7.95
CA ILE A 31 -6.99 5.91 6.82
C ILE A 31 -8.02 4.83 6.44
N LEU A 32 -7.59 3.58 6.30
CA LEU A 32 -8.48 2.47 5.94
C LEU A 32 -9.61 2.26 6.96
N ARG A 33 -9.30 2.29 8.26
CA ARG A 33 -10.33 2.20 9.31
C ARG A 33 -11.31 3.38 9.26
N GLY A 34 -10.82 4.59 8.97
CA GLY A 34 -11.66 5.78 8.78
C GLY A 34 -12.64 5.64 7.60
N ARG A 35 -12.27 4.86 6.57
CA ARG A 35 -13.13 4.51 5.43
C ARG A 35 -14.08 3.33 5.70
N GLY A 36 -14.08 2.77 6.92
CA GLY A 36 -14.86 1.58 7.25
C GLY A 36 -14.27 0.28 6.68
N LEU A 37 -13.00 0.30 6.27
CA LEU A 37 -12.29 -0.87 5.76
C LEU A 37 -11.46 -1.51 6.87
N ARG A 38 -11.60 -2.83 7.05
CA ARG A 38 -10.77 -3.62 7.96
C ARG A 38 -9.50 -4.07 7.23
N PRO A 39 -8.32 -3.50 7.54
CA PRO A 39 -7.08 -3.85 6.83
C PRO A 39 -6.71 -5.31 7.08
N LYS A 40 -6.29 -6.02 6.04
CA LYS A 40 -5.72 -7.38 6.09
C LYS A 40 -4.22 -7.35 5.83
N THR A 41 -3.83 -6.73 4.72
CA THR A 41 -2.44 -6.61 4.29
C THR A 41 -2.15 -5.15 3.95
N VAL A 42 -0.98 -4.67 4.34
CA VAL A 42 -0.48 -3.34 4.00
C VAL A 42 0.94 -3.52 3.51
N THR A 43 1.17 -3.22 2.24
CA THR A 43 2.45 -3.44 1.57
C THR A 43 3.12 -2.08 1.38
N PRO A 44 4.38 -1.91 1.82
CA PRO A 44 5.12 -0.69 1.60
C PRO A 44 5.29 -0.40 0.10
N PRO A 45 5.47 0.87 -0.27
CA PRO A 45 5.96 1.22 -1.60
C PRO A 45 7.25 0.44 -1.87
N SER A 46 7.37 -0.11 -3.07
CA SER A 46 8.57 -0.87 -3.43
C SER A 46 9.76 0.08 -3.51
N ILE A 47 10.82 -0.19 -2.76
CA ILE A 47 12.13 0.47 -2.95
C ILE A 47 12.78 -0.04 -4.24
N LEU A 48 12.45 -1.27 -4.67
CA LEU A 48 12.99 -1.95 -5.85
C LEU A 48 12.57 -1.32 -7.20
N GLU A 49 11.61 -0.40 -7.26
CA GLU A 49 11.39 0.37 -8.50
C GLU A 49 12.51 1.39 -8.78
N PHE A 50 13.33 1.74 -7.78
CA PHE A 50 14.45 2.68 -7.95
C PHE A 50 15.76 2.02 -8.39
N ASP A 51 16.01 0.76 -8.05
CA ASP A 51 17.35 0.14 -8.16
C ASP A 51 17.58 -0.67 -9.45
N ILE A 52 16.51 -1.05 -10.18
CA ILE A 52 16.63 -1.87 -11.39
C ILE A 52 17.04 -1.01 -12.61
N SER A 53 16.75 0.30 -12.57
CA SER A 53 17.14 1.21 -13.65
C SER A 53 18.65 1.49 -13.66
N GLU A 54 19.31 1.49 -12.49
CA GLU A 54 20.78 1.66 -12.42
C GLU A 54 21.52 0.37 -12.82
N TRP A 55 20.98 -0.80 -12.49
CA TRP A 55 21.64 -2.08 -12.79
C TRP A 55 21.48 -2.56 -14.25
N MET A 56 20.50 -2.05 -14.99
CA MET A 56 20.29 -2.39 -16.42
C MET A 56 21.04 -1.47 -17.40
N ILE A 57 21.78 -0.46 -16.92
CA ILE A 57 22.60 0.43 -17.78
C ILE A 57 24.01 -0.16 -17.99
N ASP A 58 24.41 -1.16 -17.20
CA ASP A 58 25.66 -1.90 -17.36
C ASP A 58 25.40 -3.35 -17.79
N ASN A 59 25.04 -3.55 -19.07
CA ASN A 59 25.52 -4.64 -19.95
C ASN A 59 24.89 -4.55 -21.35
#